data_AF-A0AAF0QPT1-F1
#
_entry.id   AF-A0AAF0QPT1-F1
#
_cell.length_a   1.000
_cell.length_b   1.000
_cell.length_c   1.000
_cell.angle_alpha   90.00
_cell.angle_beta   90.00
_cell.angle_gamma   90.00
#
_symmetry.space_group_name_H-M   'P 1'
#
loop_
_entity.id
_entity.type
_entity.pdbx_description
1 polymer ?
#
loop_
_entity_poly.entity_id
_entity_poly.type
_entity_poly.pdbx_seq_one_letter_code
_entity_poly.pdbx_strand_id
1 'polypeptide(L)'
;MGPYTAGCDGAPMLPLLYIFTNIAFNISALNLMKISSAVISSLVVMSSVPLSMFLLSMPLPYLPQGSSLSPFFLLGSAVLLIGLILYNIPQTQKKDTEL
;
A
#
# COMPACT_ATOMS: atom_id res chain seq x y z
N MET A 1 -2.79 -25.78 -37.44
CA MET A 1 -2.02 -24.87 -36.56
C MET A 1 -2.98 -24.22 -35.58
N GLY A 2 -2.94 -24.59 -34.29
CA GLY A 2 -3.88 -24.07 -33.29
C GLY A 2 -3.50 -22.66 -32.80
N PRO A 3 -4.47 -21.77 -32.54
CA PRO A 3 -4.22 -20.41 -32.05
C PRO A 3 -3.86 -20.41 -30.55
N TYR A 4 -2.62 -20.77 -30.20
CA TYR A 4 -2.16 -20.90 -28.80
C TYR A 4 -1.43 -19.68 -28.21
N THR A 5 -1.48 -18.50 -28.83
CA THR A 5 -0.67 -17.35 -28.36
C THR A 5 -1.48 -16.10 -28.01
N ALA A 6 -2.81 -16.18 -27.91
CA ALA A 6 -3.68 -15.02 -27.64
C ALA A 6 -3.80 -14.62 -26.14
N GLY A 7 -2.96 -15.14 -25.24
CA GLY A 7 -3.12 -14.90 -23.79
C GLY A 7 -1.82 -14.92 -22.97
N CYS A 8 -0.66 -14.80 -23.61
CA CYS A 8 0.64 -14.82 -22.94
C CYS A 8 1.22 -13.40 -22.71
N ASP A 9 0.42 -12.35 -22.87
CA ASP A 9 0.90 -10.98 -22.65
C ASP A 9 1.23 -10.77 -21.17
N GLY A 10 2.52 -10.62 -20.87
CA GLY A 10 3.03 -10.37 -19.52
C GLY A 10 3.47 -11.61 -18.73
N ALA A 11 3.32 -12.83 -19.25
CA ALA A 11 3.90 -14.02 -18.63
C ALA A 11 5.37 -14.20 -19.07
N PRO A 12 6.32 -14.58 -18.19
CA PRO A 12 6.18 -14.92 -16.76
C PRO A 12 6.47 -13.76 -15.80
N MET A 13 6.76 -12.56 -16.31
CA MET A 13 7.22 -11.41 -15.53
C MET A 13 6.18 -10.89 -14.53
N LEU A 14 4.92 -10.78 -14.92
CA LEU A 14 3.85 -10.23 -14.07
C LEU A 14 3.58 -11.11 -12.83
N PRO A 15 3.47 -12.45 -12.95
CA PRO A 15 3.45 -13.35 -11.78
C PRO A 15 4.70 -13.25 -10.90
N LEU A 16 5.89 -13.14 -11.50
CA LEU A 16 7.14 -13.03 -10.73
C LEU A 16 7.16 -11.75 -9.89
N LEU A 17 6.73 -10.63 -10.48
CA LEU A 17 6.60 -9.34 -9.80
C LEU A 17 5.59 -9.40 -8.66
N TYR A 18 4.46 -10.10 -8.83
CA TYR A 18 3.48 -10.30 -7.77
C TYR A 18 4.06 -11.07 -6.58
N ILE A 19 4.80 -12.16 -6.85
CA ILE A 19 5.44 -12.96 -5.79
C ILE A 19 6.49 -12.12 -5.06
N PHE A 20 7.34 -11.42 -5.81
CA PHE A 20 8.37 -10.56 -5.23
C PHE A 20 7.78 -9.47 -4.33
N THR A 21 6.75 -8.76 -4.81
CA THR A 21 6.09 -7.70 -4.04
C THR A 21 5.37 -8.23 -2.80
N ASN A 22 4.71 -9.39 -2.87
CA ASN A 22 4.10 -10.03 -1.69
C ASN A 22 5.13 -10.40 -0.62
N ILE A 23 6.24 -11.02 -1.02
CA ILE A 23 7.30 -11.41 -0.09
C ILE A 23 7.92 -10.16 0.54
N ALA A 24 8.24 -9.14 -0.25
CA ALA A 24 8.79 -7.89 0.23
C ALA A 24 7.83 -7.17 1.20
N PHE A 25 6.52 -7.16 0.90
CA PHE A 25 5.50 -6.58 1.77
C PHE A 25 5.43 -7.30 3.12
N ASN A 26 5.39 -8.64 3.12
CA ASN A 26 5.33 -9.42 4.36
C ASN A 26 6.58 -9.24 5.22
N ILE A 27 7.78 -9.20 4.63
CA ILE A 27 9.03 -8.92 5.37
C ILE A 27 8.99 -7.51 5.96
N SER A 28 8.54 -6.53 5.18
CA SER A 28 8.43 -5.14 5.62
C SER A 28 7.45 -4.99 6.78
N ALA A 29 6.29 -5.65 6.71
CA ALA A 29 5.28 -5.64 7.77
C ALA A 29 5.82 -6.27 9.06
N LEU A 30 6.50 -7.41 8.97
CA LEU A 30 7.16 -8.04 10.12
C LEU A 30 8.23 -7.13 10.73
N ASN A 31 9.04 -6.46 9.89
CA ASN A 31 10.06 -5.53 10.37
C ASN A 31 9.46 -4.28 11.02
N LEU A 32 8.35 -3.76 10.47
CA LEU A 32 7.62 -2.63 11.05
C LEU A 32 7.07 -2.98 12.43
N MET A 33 6.44 -4.15 12.59
CA MET A 33 5.93 -4.60 13.90
C MET A 33 7.05 -4.79 14.94
N LYS A 34 8.27 -5.14 14.50
CA LYS A 34 9.42 -5.30 15.41
C LYS A 34 9.97 -3.98 15.95
N ILE A 35 9.84 -2.89 15.19
CA ILE A 35 10.43 -1.58 15.51
C ILE A 35 9.37 -0.56 15.98
N SER A 36 8.12 -0.74 15.58
CA SER A 36 7.04 0.24 15.77
C SER A 36 5.90 -0.32 16.62
N SER A 37 5.06 0.58 17.14
CA SER A 37 3.79 0.21 17.76
C SER A 37 2.87 -0.53 16.78
N ALA A 38 2.12 -1.53 17.27
CA ALA A 38 1.14 -2.29 16.49
C ALA A 38 0.15 -1.37 15.74
N VAL A 39 -0.14 -0.19 16.30
CA VAL A 39 -1.02 0.81 15.69
C VAL A 39 -0.40 1.40 14.42
N ILE A 40 0.88 1.85 14.46
CA ILE A 40 1.58 2.37 13.27
C ILE A 40 1.64 1.30 12.20
N SER A 41 1.99 0.07 12.58
CA SER A 41 2.07 -1.03 11.63
C SER A 41 0.72 -1.26 10.94
N SER A 42 -0.38 -1.25 11.68
CA SER A 42 -1.72 -1.39 11.13
C SER A 42 -2.09 -0.22 10.21
N LEU A 43 -1.82 1.03 10.60
CA LEU A 43 -2.07 2.20 9.73
C LEU A 43 -1.25 2.16 8.44
N VAL A 44 0.04 1.82 8.51
CA VAL A 44 0.91 1.71 7.33
C VAL A 44 0.43 0.58 6.41
N VAL A 45 0.07 -0.58 6.97
CA VAL A 45 -0.54 -1.67 6.19
C VAL A 45 -1.87 -1.22 5.57
N MET A 46 -2.71 -0.49 6.29
CA MET A 46 -3.99 -0.01 5.78
C MET A 46 -3.82 1.08 4.70
N SER A 47 -2.69 1.80 4.69
CA SER A 47 -2.32 2.75 3.64
C SER A 47 -1.85 2.09 2.34
N SER A 48 -1.39 0.84 2.38
CA SER A 48 -0.96 0.11 1.18
C SER A 48 -2.13 -0.22 0.25
N VAL A 49 -3.33 -0.36 0.81
CA VAL A 49 -4.57 -0.60 0.06
C VAL A 49 -4.89 0.56 -0.89
N PRO A 50 -5.05 1.81 -0.43
CA PRO A 50 -5.28 2.93 -1.32
C PRO A 50 -4.11 3.22 -2.26
N LEU A 51 -2.87 2.96 -1.82
CA LEU A 51 -1.69 3.08 -2.68
C LEU A 51 -1.75 2.11 -3.88
N SER A 52 -2.11 0.85 -3.61
CA SER A 52 -2.24 -0.18 -4.66
C SER A 52 -3.38 0.16 -5.61
N MET A 53 -4.52 0.62 -5.07
CA MET A 53 -5.64 1.07 -5.89
C MET A 53 -5.25 2.24 -6.80
N PHE A 54 -4.47 3.20 -6.29
CA PHE A 54 -3.98 4.34 -7.08
C PHE A 54 -3.04 3.90 -8.21
N LEU A 55 -2.11 2.99 -7.91
CA LEU A 55 -1.18 2.42 -8.89
C LEU A 55 -1.89 1.58 -9.96
N LEU A 56 -2.93 0.83 -9.58
CA LEU A 56 -3.70 0.00 -10.51
C LEU A 56 -4.74 0.80 -11.33
N SER A 57 -5.18 1.96 -10.82
CA SER A 57 -6.03 2.89 -11.57
C SER A 57 -5.28 3.64 -12.68
N MET A 58 -3.94 3.69 -12.63
CA MET A 58 -3.14 4.18 -13.76
C MET A 58 -3.28 3.24 -14.96
N PRO A 59 -3.17 3.76 -16.20
CA PRO A 59 -3.23 2.93 -17.41
C PRO A 59 -1.98 2.06 -17.47
N LEU A 60 -2.05 0.88 -16.87
CA LEU A 60 -0.97 -0.09 -16.85
C LEU A 60 -1.05 -0.96 -18.12
N PRO A 61 0.06 -1.21 -18.83
CA PRO A 61 0.06 -1.90 -20.12
C PRO A 61 -0.57 -3.30 -20.11
N TYR A 62 -0.66 -3.95 -18.95
CA TYR A 62 -1.21 -5.31 -18.79
C TYR A 62 -2.60 -5.37 -18.12
N LEU A 63 -3.21 -4.22 -17.80
CA LEU A 63 -4.53 -4.16 -17.17
C LEU A 63 -5.52 -3.40 -18.05
N PRO A 64 -6.67 -4.00 -18.42
CA PRO A 64 -7.65 -3.33 -19.26
C PRO A 64 -8.37 -2.22 -18.49
N GLN A 65 -8.21 -0.99 -18.98
CA GLN A 65 -8.86 0.26 -18.57
C GLN A 65 -8.53 0.76 -17.15
N GLY A 66 -7.89 1.94 -17.09
CA GLY A 66 -7.70 2.68 -15.85
C GLY A 66 -9.05 3.09 -15.27
N SER A 67 -9.34 2.65 -14.04
CA SER A 67 -10.61 2.93 -13.38
C SER A 67 -10.58 4.30 -12.69
N SER A 68 -11.64 5.08 -12.85
CA SER A 68 -11.82 6.33 -12.09
C SER A 68 -12.08 6.01 -10.61
N LEU A 69 -11.38 6.72 -9.72
CA LEU A 69 -11.52 6.56 -8.28
C LEU A 69 -12.67 7.43 -7.77
N SER A 70 -13.50 6.87 -6.87
CA SER A 70 -14.58 7.62 -6.24
C SER A 70 -14.03 8.76 -5.36
N PRO A 71 -14.65 9.95 -5.34
CA PRO A 71 -14.22 11.05 -4.47
C PRO A 71 -14.19 10.67 -2.98
N PHE A 72 -15.11 9.79 -2.54
CA PHE A 72 -15.14 9.29 -1.17
C PHE A 72 -13.94 8.41 -0.83
N PHE A 73 -13.41 7.69 -1.82
CA PHE A 73 -12.20 6.90 -1.66
C PHE A 73 -10.98 7.80 -1.44
N LEU A 74 -10.87 8.88 -2.21
CA LEU A 74 -9.84 9.90 -2.01
C LEU A 74 -9.95 10.50 -0.61
N LEU A 75 -11.16 10.85 -0.17
CA LEU A 75 -11.39 11.42 1.15
C LEU A 75 -10.99 10.44 2.27
N GLY A 76 -11.39 9.16 2.17
CA GLY A 76 -10.98 8.12 3.11
C GLY A 76 -9.47 7.91 3.14
N SER A 77 -8.81 7.92 1.98
CA SER A 77 -7.35 7.81 1.89
C SER A 77 -6.64 9.02 2.50
N ALA A 78 -7.16 10.24 2.32
CA ALA A 78 -6.62 11.46 2.92
C ALA A 78 -6.74 11.42 4.45
N VAL A 79 -7.90 11.02 4.98
CA VAL A 79 -8.11 10.85 6.43
C VAL A 79 -7.13 9.84 7.01
N LEU A 80 -6.89 8.72 6.31
CA LEU A 80 -5.96 7.67 6.73
C LEU A 80 -4.51 8.18 6.77
N LEU A 81 -4.07 8.90 5.73
CA LEU A 81 -2.73 9.51 5.69
C LEU A 81 -2.55 10.58 6.77
N ILE A 82 -3.56 11.43 6.98
CA ILE A 82 -3.55 12.42 8.07
C ILE A 82 -3.43 11.71 9.42
N GLY A 83 -4.21 10.65 9.66
CA GLY A 83 -4.13 9.85 10.88
C GLY A 83 -2.75 9.24 11.10
N LEU A 84 -2.10 8.73 10.05
CA LEU A 84 -0.74 8.21 10.11
C LEU A 84 0.29 9.30 10.45
N ILE A 85 0.18 10.47 9.82
CA ILE A 85 1.09 11.61 10.07
C ILE A 85 0.92 12.09 11.51
N LEU A 86 -0.32 12.35 11.95
CA LEU A 86 -0.59 12.81 13.32
C LEU A 86 -0.11 11.81 14.38
N TYR A 87 -0.24 10.50 14.11
CA TYR A 87 0.24 9.48 15.02
C TYR A 87 1.77 9.36 15.02
N ASN A 88 2.42 9.59 13.87
CA ASN A 88 3.88 9.51 13.76
C ASN A 88 4.60 10.75 14.30
N ILE A 89 3.94 11.91 14.36
CA ILE A 89 4.50 13.11 15.02
C ILE A 89 4.89 12.69 16.44
N PRO A 90 6.17 12.84 16.84
CA PRO A 90 6.57 12.56 18.20
C PRO A 90 5.73 13.46 19.08
N GLN A 91 4.83 12.86 19.86
CA GLN A 91 4.28 13.57 20.98
C GLN A 91 5.47 13.88 21.86
N THR A 92 5.93 15.14 21.81
CA THR A 92 6.63 15.78 22.91
C THR A 92 5.72 15.57 24.11
N GLN A 93 5.91 14.43 24.77
CA GLN A 93 5.39 14.19 26.08
C GLN A 93 5.95 15.36 26.89
N LYS A 94 5.07 16.27 27.30
CA LYS A 94 5.33 17.24 28.36
C LYS A 94 6.13 16.52 29.45
N LYS A 95 7.43 16.76 29.48
CA LYS A 95 8.27 16.57 30.66
C LYS A 95 8.50 17.95 31.27
N ASP A 96 7.41 18.59 31.67
CA ASP A 96 7.46 19.61 32.71
C ASP A 96 7.04 18.86 33.97
N THR A 97 7.94 18.04 34.52
CA THR A 97 8.75 18.43 35.68
C THR A 97 7.85 18.89 36.83
N GLU A 98 7.18 17.91 37.46
CA GLU A 98 6.85 18.02 38.88
C GLU A 98 8.09 17.60 39.66
N LEU A 99 8.83 18.59 40.16
CA LEU A 99 9.55 18.64 41.45
C LEU A 99 10.44 19.88 41.53
#